data_AF-A0A955LB08-F1
#
_entry.id   AF-A0A955LB08-F1
#
_cell.length_a   1.000
_cell.length_b   1.000
_cell.length_c   1.000
_cell.angle_alpha   90.00
_cell.angle_beta   90.00
_cell.angle_gamma   90.00
#
_symmetry.space_group_name_H-M   'P 1'
#
loop_
_entity.id
_entity.type
_entity.pdbx_description
1 polymer ?
#
loop_
_entity_poly.entity_id
_entity_poly.type
_entity_poly.pdbx_seq_one_letter_code
_entity_poly.pdbx_strand_id
1 'polypeptide(L)'
;MDTSELLSEGLKAGFGGGTSVGSPDRGSFILQSSHYELDGNIYHDEWVNGGGQELIRTSDGQAMTRTYVGNVISEVRLEELGITEKDVMKLLMKVIQEYAEHTRFDTDFEIQIEDWHYSYSVTYRKEDPFIINGIEEISYKNISVFVHTFGISKVIEE
;
A
#
# COMPACT_ATOMS: atom_id res chain seq x y z
N MET A 1 -12.45 1.08 15.61
CA MET A 1 -11.72 0.77 14.37
C MET A 1 -10.56 -0.10 14.77
N ASP A 2 -10.45 -1.29 14.18
CA ASP A 2 -9.25 -2.12 14.40
C ASP A 2 -8.09 -1.63 13.52
N THR A 3 -6.91 -2.22 13.70
CA THR A 3 -5.69 -1.82 12.98
C THR A 3 -5.80 -2.05 11.48
N SER A 4 -6.51 -3.10 11.07
CA SER A 4 -6.75 -3.43 9.68
C SER A 4 -7.66 -2.40 9.01
N GLU A 5 -8.82 -2.13 9.61
CA GLU A 5 -9.78 -1.13 9.15
C GLU A 5 -9.14 0.27 9.04
N LEU A 6 -8.28 0.65 9.99
CA LEU A 6 -7.57 1.94 9.97
C LEU A 6 -6.55 2.06 8.84
N LEU A 7 -5.82 0.98 8.52
CA LEU A 7 -4.91 0.97 7.37
C LEU A 7 -5.66 1.16 6.05
N SER A 8 -6.80 0.49 5.89
CA SER A 8 -7.61 0.58 4.67
C SER A 8 -8.27 1.94 4.49
N GLU A 9 -8.92 2.46 5.54
CA GLU A 9 -9.56 3.79 5.48
C GLU A 9 -8.53 4.92 5.34
N GLY A 10 -7.39 4.81 6.05
CA GLY A 10 -6.28 5.76 5.93
C GLY A 10 -5.71 5.81 4.51
N LEU A 11 -5.52 4.66 3.86
CA LEU A 11 -5.08 4.60 2.47
C LEU A 11 -6.11 5.19 1.50
N LYS A 12 -7.39 4.85 1.67
CA LYS A 12 -8.47 5.40 0.84
C LYS A 12 -8.52 6.92 0.94
N ALA A 13 -8.40 7.47 2.14
CA ALA A 13 -8.38 8.92 2.38
C ALA A 13 -7.09 9.56 1.81
N GLY A 14 -5.95 8.93 2.07
CA GLY A 14 -4.61 9.30 1.65
C GLY A 14 -4.40 9.25 0.14
N PHE A 15 -3.85 8.12 -0.31
CA PHE A 15 -3.48 7.85 -1.69
C PHE A 15 -4.69 7.84 -2.63
N GLY A 16 -5.83 7.31 -2.18
CA GLY A 16 -7.06 7.22 -2.97
C GLY A 16 -7.91 8.49 -3.01
N GLY A 17 -7.69 9.44 -2.10
CA GLY A 17 -8.67 10.47 -1.74
C GLY A 17 -8.16 11.92 -1.72
N GLY A 18 -6.86 12.15 -1.92
CA GLY A 18 -6.33 13.51 -2.18
C GLY A 18 -6.09 14.38 -0.95
N THR A 19 -5.80 13.79 0.21
CA THR A 19 -5.32 14.56 1.39
C THR A 19 -4.04 15.35 1.12
N SER A 20 -3.81 16.39 1.91
CA SER A 20 -2.68 17.33 1.79
C SER A 20 -1.33 16.61 1.76
N VAL A 21 -0.72 16.57 0.57
CA VAL A 21 0.63 16.04 0.38
C VAL A 21 1.63 17.03 0.96
N GLY A 22 2.25 16.67 2.09
CA GLY A 22 3.44 17.36 2.56
C GLY A 22 4.65 16.96 1.71
N SER A 23 5.56 17.88 1.45
CA SER A 23 6.88 17.55 0.87
C SER A 23 8.00 17.85 1.86
N PRO A 24 8.13 17.09 2.96
CA PRO A 24 9.25 17.26 3.86
C PRO A 24 10.54 16.77 3.19
N ASP A 25 11.56 17.64 3.13
CA ASP A 25 12.90 17.23 2.72
C ASP A 25 13.53 16.36 3.81
N ARG A 26 13.92 15.13 3.49
CA ARG A 26 14.82 14.32 4.36
C ARG A 26 16.16 14.13 3.65
N GLY A 27 17.13 14.98 4.01
CA GLY A 27 18.42 15.00 3.34
C GLY A 27 18.26 15.47 1.89
N SER A 28 18.58 14.61 0.92
CA SER A 28 18.43 14.87 -0.52
C SER A 28 17.22 14.17 -1.15
N PHE A 29 16.33 13.58 -0.35
CA PHE A 29 15.14 12.89 -0.84
C PHE A 29 13.91 13.75 -0.62
N ILE A 30 13.11 13.89 -1.69
CA ILE A 30 11.80 14.54 -1.66
C ILE A 30 10.79 13.48 -1.25
N LEU A 31 10.25 13.58 -0.04
CA LEU A 31 9.19 12.69 0.41
C LEU A 31 7.83 13.26 0.05
N GLN A 32 6.87 12.37 -0.10
CA GLN A 32 5.45 12.67 -0.06
C GLN A 32 4.90 12.10 1.23
N SER A 33 3.89 12.74 1.81
CA SER A 33 3.21 12.19 2.97
C SER A 33 1.73 12.48 2.97
N SER A 34 0.96 11.59 3.59
CA SER A 34 -0.46 11.79 3.89
C SER A 34 -0.73 11.53 5.37
N HIS A 35 -1.76 12.17 5.90
CA HIS A 35 -2.14 12.04 7.29
C HIS A 35 -3.66 12.06 7.40
N TYR A 36 -4.19 11.14 8.19
CA TYR A 36 -5.61 10.98 8.42
C TYR A 36 -5.84 10.74 9.92
N GLU A 37 -6.80 11.46 10.50
CA GLU A 37 -7.19 11.32 11.89
C GLU A 37 -8.71 11.26 11.99
N LEU A 38 -9.22 10.26 12.70
CA LEU A 38 -10.65 10.10 12.98
C LEU A 38 -10.85 9.48 14.37
N ASP A 39 -11.63 10.14 15.23
CA ASP A 39 -12.02 9.64 16.55
C ASP A 39 -10.84 9.15 17.42
N GLY A 40 -9.71 9.87 17.35
CA GLY A 40 -8.47 9.53 18.05
C GLY A 40 -7.66 8.39 17.43
N ASN A 41 -8.08 7.86 16.28
CA ASN A 41 -7.28 6.96 15.46
C ASN A 41 -6.44 7.79 14.48
N ILE A 42 -5.19 7.40 14.32
CA ILE A 42 -4.20 8.11 13.52
C ILE A 42 -3.66 7.17 12.46
N TYR A 43 -3.63 7.65 11.22
CA TYR A 43 -2.92 7.06 10.11
C TYR A 43 -1.94 8.09 9.55
N HIS A 44 -0.72 7.66 9.31
CA HIS A 44 0.29 8.46 8.63
C HIS A 44 1.01 7.59 7.61
N ASP A 45 1.23 8.12 6.42
CA ASP A 45 1.94 7.45 5.35
C ASP A 45 2.98 8.42 4.78
N GLU A 46 4.20 7.96 4.60
CA GLU A 46 5.28 8.71 3.96
C GLU A 46 6.04 7.83 2.96
N TRP A 47 6.29 8.37 1.77
CA TRP A 47 6.90 7.60 0.68
C TRP A 47 7.75 8.45 -0.24
N VAL A 48 8.58 7.76 -1.02
CA VAL A 48 9.31 8.27 -2.19
C VAL A 48 8.93 7.43 -3.41
N ASN A 49 9.41 7.81 -4.59
CA ASN A 49 9.33 6.94 -5.76
C ASN A 49 10.08 5.62 -5.48
N GLY A 50 9.32 4.54 -5.26
CA GLY A 50 9.83 3.19 -5.04
C GLY A 50 9.49 2.56 -3.69
N GLY A 51 8.99 3.32 -2.71
CA GLY A 51 8.62 2.73 -1.41
C GLY A 51 8.35 3.76 -0.32
N GLY A 52 7.91 3.27 0.83
CA GLY A 52 7.46 4.11 1.93
C GLY A 52 7.13 3.31 3.17
N GLN A 53 6.49 4.00 4.11
CA GLN A 53 5.99 3.42 5.33
C GLN A 53 4.67 4.05 5.77
N GLU A 54 3.79 3.19 6.26
CA GLU A 54 2.58 3.54 6.98
C GLU A 54 2.80 3.32 8.48
N LEU A 55 2.27 4.24 9.27
CA LEU A 55 2.25 4.21 10.72
C LEU A 55 0.80 4.43 11.16
N ILE A 56 0.30 3.52 12.00
CA ILE A 56 -1.03 3.65 12.57
C ILE A 56 -1.00 3.61 14.08
N ARG A 57 -1.94 4.33 14.69
CA ARG A 57 -2.24 4.24 16.12
C ARG A 57 -3.75 4.29 16.31
N THR A 58 -4.31 3.24 16.90
CA THR A 58 -5.74 3.20 17.25
C THR A 58 -5.98 3.96 18.56
N SER A 59 -7.24 4.37 18.79
CA SER A 59 -7.60 5.11 20.01
C SER A 59 -7.48 4.29 21.30
N ASP A 60 -7.46 2.96 21.21
CA ASP A 60 -7.17 2.04 22.32
C ASP A 60 -5.66 1.79 22.53
N GLY A 61 -4.80 2.44 21.74
CA GLY A 61 -3.34 2.45 21.92
C GLY A 61 -2.59 1.35 21.18
N GLN A 62 -3.23 0.58 20.29
CA GLN A 62 -2.50 -0.34 19.42
C GLN A 62 -1.78 0.44 18.33
N ALA A 63 -0.53 0.07 18.05
CA ALA A 63 0.27 0.70 17.01
C ALA A 63 0.94 -0.34 16.11
N MET A 64 0.91 -0.08 14.81
CA MET A 64 1.54 -0.91 13.80
C MET A 64 2.28 -0.04 12.78
N THR A 65 3.29 -0.64 12.17
CA THR A 65 3.95 -0.08 10.99
C THR A 65 3.84 -1.07 9.84
N ARG A 66 3.62 -0.54 8.65
CA ARG A 66 3.76 -1.27 7.40
C ARG A 66 4.82 -0.59 6.55
N THR A 67 5.90 -1.29 6.24
CA THR A 67 6.92 -0.79 5.30
C THR A 67 6.75 -1.48 3.96
N TYR A 68 7.06 -0.77 2.88
CA TYR A 68 6.78 -1.28 1.56
C TYR A 68 7.75 -0.73 0.51
N VAL A 69 8.04 -1.55 -0.50
CA VAL A 69 8.95 -1.24 -1.62
C VAL A 69 8.47 -1.92 -2.87
N GLY A 70 8.42 -1.18 -3.97
CA GLY A 70 7.82 -1.65 -5.21
C GLY A 70 8.15 -0.77 -6.40
N ASN A 71 7.87 -1.27 -7.59
CA ASN A 71 8.04 -0.51 -8.81
C ASN A 71 7.15 -1.02 -9.93
N VAL A 72 6.94 -0.16 -10.92
CA VAL A 72 6.39 -0.53 -12.22
C VAL A 72 7.54 -0.93 -13.13
N ILE A 73 7.31 -1.84 -14.08
CA ILE A 73 8.29 -2.16 -15.13
C ILE A 73 8.64 -0.92 -15.96
N SER A 74 9.73 -0.99 -16.73
CA SER A 74 10.22 0.17 -17.48
C SER A 74 9.21 0.71 -18.51
N GLU A 75 9.27 2.02 -18.76
CA GLU A 75 8.41 2.72 -19.73
C GLU A 75 8.43 2.06 -21.11
N VAL A 76 9.63 1.71 -21.62
CA VAL A 76 9.78 0.98 -22.90
C VAL A 76 8.97 -0.31 -22.92
N ARG A 77 8.91 -1.05 -21.81
CA ARG A 77 8.14 -2.30 -21.73
C ARG A 77 6.64 -2.04 -21.63
N LEU A 78 6.23 -0.96 -20.96
CA LEU A 78 4.82 -0.55 -20.93
C LEU A 78 4.35 -0.14 -22.34
N GLU A 79 5.17 0.60 -23.08
CA GLU A 79 4.91 0.99 -24.47
C GLU A 79 4.76 -0.22 -25.40
N GLU A 80 5.64 -1.24 -25.27
CA GLU A 80 5.53 -2.51 -25.99
C GLU A 80 4.20 -3.24 -25.73
N LEU A 81 3.63 -3.06 -24.54
CA LEU A 81 2.34 -3.63 -24.13
C LEU A 81 1.14 -2.73 -24.49
N GLY A 82 1.40 -1.50 -24.96
CA GLY A 82 0.36 -0.52 -25.31
C GLY A 82 -0.33 0.11 -24.11
N ILE A 83 0.34 0.18 -22.95
CA ILE A 83 -0.17 0.78 -21.71
C ILE A 83 0.82 1.80 -21.16
N THR A 84 0.40 2.58 -20.16
CA THR A 84 1.26 3.56 -19.47
C THR A 84 1.29 3.28 -17.96
N GLU A 85 2.25 3.87 -17.26
CA GLU A 85 2.29 3.83 -15.79
C GLU A 85 0.99 4.36 -15.18
N LYS A 86 0.37 5.38 -15.81
CA LYS A 86 -0.92 5.93 -15.38
C LYS A 86 -2.04 4.90 -15.44
N ASP A 87 -2.00 3.96 -16.38
CA ASP A 87 -3.02 2.92 -16.48
C ASP A 87 -2.86 1.88 -15.37
N VAL A 88 -1.61 1.53 -15.03
CA VAL A 88 -1.29 0.68 -13.87
C VAL A 88 -1.77 1.34 -12.58
N MET A 89 -1.47 2.62 -12.37
CA MET A 89 -1.88 3.37 -11.18
C MET A 89 -3.41 3.51 -11.09
N LYS A 90 -4.10 3.72 -12.21
CA LYS A 90 -5.58 3.75 -12.24
C LYS A 90 -6.17 2.42 -11.80
N LEU A 91 -5.62 1.29 -12.25
CA LEU A 91 -6.07 -0.02 -11.79
C LEU A 91 -5.84 -0.17 -10.28
N LEU A 92 -4.64 0.16 -9.79
CA LEU A 92 -4.34 0.09 -8.36
C LEU A 92 -5.31 0.94 -7.53
N MET A 93 -5.55 2.18 -7.94
CA MET A 93 -6.52 3.07 -7.28
C MET A 93 -7.93 2.48 -7.29
N LYS A 94 -8.37 1.91 -8.42
CA LYS A 94 -9.67 1.24 -8.53
C LYS A 94 -9.76 0.08 -7.55
N VAL A 95 -8.73 -0.77 -7.48
CA VAL A 95 -8.69 -1.91 -6.56
C VAL A 95 -8.75 -1.44 -5.11
N ILE A 96 -7.99 -0.41 -4.73
CA ILE A 96 -8.03 0.19 -3.39
C ILE A 96 -9.42 0.77 -3.07
N GLN A 97 -10.05 1.45 -4.02
CA GLN A 97 -11.36 2.08 -3.78
C GLN A 97 -12.48 1.04 -3.64
N GLU A 98 -12.43 -0.04 -4.43
CA GLU A 98 -13.50 -1.05 -4.50
C GLU A 98 -13.29 -2.24 -3.56
N TYR A 99 -12.04 -2.57 -3.17
CA TYR A 99 -11.68 -3.81 -2.46
C TYR A 99 -10.63 -3.61 -1.35
N ALA A 100 -10.48 -2.41 -0.78
CA ALA A 100 -9.49 -2.18 0.29
C ALA A 100 -9.74 -2.97 1.58
N GLU A 101 -10.94 -3.50 1.80
CA GLU A 101 -11.22 -4.43 2.90
C GLU A 101 -10.69 -5.86 2.63
N HIS A 102 -10.31 -6.16 1.39
CA HIS A 102 -9.77 -7.46 0.97
C HIS A 102 -8.29 -7.40 0.59
N THR A 103 -7.80 -6.22 0.21
CA THR A 103 -6.41 -5.97 -0.13
C THR A 103 -5.70 -5.39 1.07
N ARG A 104 -4.49 -5.88 1.41
CA ARG A 104 -3.59 -5.36 2.48
C ARG A 104 -3.64 -6.03 3.85
N PHE A 105 -4.24 -7.22 3.98
CA PHE A 105 -4.30 -7.94 5.25
C PHE A 105 -3.55 -9.26 5.31
N ASP A 106 -3.82 -10.04 6.35
CA ASP A 106 -3.20 -11.32 6.66
C ASP A 106 -3.74 -12.49 5.82
N THR A 107 -4.41 -12.18 4.71
CA THR A 107 -5.11 -13.13 3.85
C THR A 107 -4.83 -12.83 2.38
N ASP A 108 -4.68 -13.88 1.59
CA ASP A 108 -4.50 -13.79 0.15
C ASP A 108 -5.76 -13.23 -0.53
N PHE A 109 -5.56 -12.47 -1.61
CA PHE A 109 -6.64 -11.93 -2.42
C PHE A 109 -6.22 -11.85 -3.89
N GLU A 110 -7.14 -12.16 -4.79
CA GLU A 110 -6.92 -12.04 -6.23
C GLU A 110 -8.19 -11.58 -6.94
N ILE A 111 -8.03 -10.83 -8.03
CA ILE A 111 -9.13 -10.41 -8.88
C ILE A 111 -8.68 -10.22 -10.32
N GLN A 112 -9.54 -10.66 -11.25
CA GLN A 112 -9.39 -10.43 -12.67
C GLN A 112 -10.33 -9.29 -13.11
N ILE A 113 -9.79 -8.28 -13.79
CA ILE A 113 -10.53 -7.15 -14.35
C ILE A 113 -10.13 -6.98 -15.81
N GLU A 114 -10.95 -7.51 -16.72
CA GLU A 114 -10.63 -7.54 -18.16
C GLU A 114 -9.26 -8.22 -18.42
N ASP A 115 -8.33 -7.51 -19.07
CA ASP A 115 -6.96 -7.96 -19.35
C ASP A 115 -6.02 -7.86 -18.12
N TRP A 116 -6.49 -7.28 -17.02
CA TRP A 116 -5.70 -7.05 -15.81
C TRP A 116 -5.95 -8.12 -14.75
N HIS A 117 -4.88 -8.51 -14.07
CA HIS A 117 -4.90 -9.37 -12.90
C HIS A 117 -4.25 -8.62 -11.75
N TYR A 118 -4.94 -8.52 -10.62
CA TYR A 118 -4.39 -8.03 -9.36
C TYR A 118 -4.30 -9.20 -8.39
N SER A 119 -3.19 -9.29 -7.67
CA SER A 119 -3.01 -10.28 -6.61
C SER A 119 -2.29 -9.70 -5.41
N TYR A 120 -2.65 -10.23 -4.27
CA TYR A 120 -2.05 -9.98 -2.97
C TYR A 120 -1.81 -11.33 -2.32
N SER A 121 -0.58 -11.60 -1.92
CA SER A 121 -0.19 -12.89 -1.31
C SER A 121 0.61 -12.70 -0.04
N VAL A 122 0.20 -13.35 1.03
CA VAL A 122 0.95 -13.43 2.29
C VAL A 122 2.03 -14.49 2.13
N THR A 123 3.29 -14.05 2.21
CA THR A 123 4.46 -14.93 2.01
C THR A 123 5.07 -15.40 3.32
N TYR A 124 4.82 -14.69 4.42
CA TYR A 124 5.32 -15.03 5.74
C TYR A 124 4.39 -14.50 6.83
N ARG A 125 4.17 -15.31 7.86
CA ARG A 125 3.41 -14.91 9.05
C ARG A 125 4.05 -15.50 10.31
N LYS A 126 4.15 -14.67 11.34
CA LYS A 126 4.55 -15.07 12.69
C LYS A 126 3.77 -14.23 13.70
N GLU A 127 3.25 -14.88 14.75
CA GLU A 127 2.43 -14.21 15.77
C GLU A 127 3.26 -13.61 16.91
N ASP A 128 4.40 -14.23 17.25
CA ASP A 128 5.28 -13.77 18.32
C ASP A 128 6.77 -14.04 18.01
N PRO A 129 7.57 -13.01 17.69
CA PRO A 129 7.16 -11.62 17.46
C PRO A 129 6.21 -11.49 16.26
N PHE A 130 5.28 -10.55 16.34
CA PHE A 130 4.26 -10.32 15.31
C PHE A 130 4.85 -9.70 14.05
N ILE A 131 4.86 -10.46 12.95
CA ILE A 131 5.33 -10.03 11.62
C ILE A 131 4.48 -10.69 10.54
N ILE A 132 4.06 -9.91 9.54
CA ILE A 132 3.44 -10.40 8.30
C ILE A 132 4.24 -9.82 7.13
N ASN A 133 4.63 -10.64 6.16
CA ASN A 133 5.14 -10.15 4.88
C ASN A 133 4.22 -10.60 3.75
N GLY A 134 4.18 -9.81 2.70
CA GLY A 134 3.48 -10.21 1.48
C GLY A 134 3.93 -9.44 0.26
N ILE A 135 3.30 -9.80 -0.86
CA ILE A 135 3.56 -9.28 -2.19
C ILE A 135 2.23 -8.88 -2.79
N GLU A 136 2.14 -7.66 -3.26
CA GLU A 136 1.09 -7.13 -4.10
C GLU A 136 1.64 -7.06 -5.54
N GLU A 137 0.93 -7.62 -6.50
CA GLU A 137 1.33 -7.68 -7.90
C GLU A 137 0.17 -7.32 -8.81
N ILE A 138 0.46 -6.55 -9.86
CA ILE A 138 -0.44 -6.30 -10.98
C ILE A 138 0.20 -6.86 -12.25
N SER A 139 -0.58 -7.67 -12.97
CA SER A 139 -0.24 -8.19 -14.28
C SER A 139 -1.20 -7.68 -15.35
N TYR A 140 -0.68 -7.39 -16.55
CA TYR A 140 -1.47 -7.09 -17.75
C TYR A 140 -1.21 -8.17 -18.80
N LYS A 141 -2.25 -8.86 -19.27
CA LYS A 141 -2.14 -10.00 -20.22
C LYS A 141 -1.09 -11.04 -19.79
N ASN A 142 -1.10 -11.39 -18.50
CA ASN A 142 -0.18 -12.35 -17.86
C ASN A 142 1.29 -11.90 -17.76
N ILE A 143 1.58 -10.61 -17.95
CA ILE A 143 2.91 -10.05 -17.73
C ILE A 143 2.84 -9.18 -16.48
N SER A 144 3.65 -9.51 -15.47
CA SER A 144 3.79 -8.70 -14.25
C SER A 144 4.35 -7.33 -14.63
N VAL A 145 3.57 -6.29 -14.36
CA VAL A 145 3.89 -4.89 -14.70
C VAL A 145 4.11 -4.03 -13.47
N PHE A 146 3.70 -4.49 -12.29
CA PHE A 146 3.95 -3.81 -11.02
C PHE A 146 4.07 -4.84 -9.91
N VAL A 147 5.06 -4.65 -9.05
CA VAL A 147 5.30 -5.48 -7.86
C VAL A 147 5.55 -4.57 -6.67
N HIS A 148 4.98 -4.94 -5.54
CA HIS A 148 5.08 -4.24 -4.29
C HIS A 148 5.20 -5.23 -3.13
N THR A 149 6.39 -5.32 -2.55
CA THR A 149 6.62 -6.14 -1.36
C THR A 149 6.42 -5.30 -0.12
N PHE A 150 5.88 -5.88 0.94
CA PHE A 150 5.66 -5.17 2.20
C PHE A 150 5.85 -6.07 3.42
N GLY A 151 6.09 -5.43 4.56
CA GLY A 151 6.13 -6.06 5.88
C GLY A 151 5.32 -5.26 6.88
N ILE A 152 4.60 -5.94 7.76
CA ILE A 152 3.77 -5.37 8.83
C ILE A 152 4.32 -5.88 10.17
N SER A 153 4.50 -4.97 11.13
CA SER A 153 4.88 -5.32 12.50
C SER A 153 4.19 -4.42 13.53
N LYS A 154 4.20 -4.86 14.80
CA LYS A 154 3.75 -4.03 15.93
C LYS A 154 4.82 -2.99 16.24
N VAL A 155 4.39 -1.77 16.55
CA VAL A 155 5.26 -0.74 17.14
C VAL A 155 5.31 -0.99 18.64
N ILE A 156 6.52 -1.15 19.18
CA ILE A 156 6.75 -1.30 20.62
C ILE A 156 7.12 0.09 21.15
N GLU A 157 6.28 0.66 22.00
CA GLU A 157 6.59 1.90 22.72
C GLU A 157 7.40 1.56 23.97
N GLU A 158 8.50 2.28 24.19
CA GLU A 158 9.33 2.20 25.41
C GLU A 158 8.77 3.07 26.54
#